data_AF-A0AAX4PJ11-F1
#
_entry.id   AF-A0AAX4PJ11-F1
#
_cell.length_a   1.000
_cell.length_b   1.000
_cell.length_c   1.000
_cell.angle_alpha   90.00
_cell.angle_beta   90.00
_cell.angle_gamma   90.00
#
_symmetry.space_group_name_H-M   'P 1'
#
loop_
_entity.id
_entity.type
_entity.pdbx_description
1 polymer ?
#
loop_
_entity_poly.entity_id
_entity_poly.type
_entity_poly.pdbx_seq_one_letter_code
_entity_poly.pdbx_strand_id
1 'polypeptide(L)'
;MGLFDGLPDEQRGAEALRSEGSPSSSSWPPVSPPSSSLKRKKDTSSPAGEPDPDRPPAKVSFAEPRKSEVTLKDALGKIEKHIGKKSKCAKACGLLRKILDEQLCKGVDSEPFFSALRASMRDRSLSADPELRRAFRRLFLAAEAKIGAFSPHERAYIKKVYSLLAIVRTELYTDDSFLFNKRVQFLKAEFEALGDPISDEALRHLHLEALCECLEAAESVYSSSWTRTATDLLASKAYERSGRFDEREDLKERLLRSYRSIERQRLERRKKSAAAAGGGGASSSAGGASAFEDLEREYRGRDGISKRSGQGGGESWRGNANVLG
;
A
#
# COMPACT_ATOMS: atom_id res chain seq x y z
N MET A 1 51.46 41.31 -0.74
CA MET A 1 51.84 40.24 0.22
C MET A 1 50.83 39.13 0.07
N GLY A 2 51.22 38.09 -0.68
CA GLY A 2 50.42 36.89 -0.90
C GLY A 2 50.56 35.93 0.27
N LEU A 3 49.46 35.26 0.60
CA LEU A 3 49.37 34.28 1.67
C LEU A 3 48.70 33.03 1.09
N PHE A 4 49.40 32.33 0.19
CA PHE A 4 49.24 30.90 -0.15
C PHE A 4 50.24 30.60 -1.26
N ASP A 5 51.50 30.43 -0.86
CA ASP A 5 52.60 29.97 -1.70
C ASP A 5 53.38 28.95 -0.85
N GLY A 6 53.27 27.66 -1.18
CA GLY A 6 53.76 26.57 -0.32
C GLY A 6 53.24 25.18 -0.70
N LEU A 7 53.61 24.73 -1.90
CA LEU A 7 53.59 23.38 -2.48
C LEU A 7 54.16 22.26 -1.54
N PRO A 8 54.06 20.93 -1.84
CA PRO A 8 54.06 20.35 -3.20
C PRO A 8 53.14 19.16 -3.54
N ASP A 9 52.87 19.06 -4.84
CA ASP A 9 52.59 17.83 -5.58
C ASP A 9 53.84 16.96 -5.68
N GLU A 10 53.68 15.63 -5.49
CA GLU A 10 54.68 14.65 -5.93
C GLU A 10 54.09 13.58 -6.84
N GLN A 11 54.96 13.17 -7.74
CA GLN A 11 54.76 12.44 -8.98
C GLN A 11 54.58 10.93 -8.80
N ARG A 12 53.72 10.37 -9.66
CA ARG A 12 54.03 9.32 -10.64
C ARG A 12 54.90 8.14 -10.16
N GLY A 13 54.26 6.99 -9.97
CA GLY A 13 54.89 5.67 -9.97
C GLY A 13 53.96 4.66 -10.65
N ALA A 14 54.19 4.41 -11.94
CA ALA A 14 53.63 3.29 -12.66
C ALA A 14 54.65 2.15 -12.61
N GLU A 15 54.25 0.97 -12.15
CA GLU A 15 54.87 -0.28 -12.57
C GLU A 15 53.81 -1.38 -12.67
N ALA A 16 53.74 -1.94 -13.87
CA ALA A 16 53.01 -3.12 -14.22
C ALA A 16 53.93 -4.34 -14.04
N LEU A 17 53.36 -5.50 -13.70
CA LEU A 17 53.43 -6.74 -14.50
C LEU A 17 52.94 -7.95 -13.67
N ARG A 18 51.94 -8.64 -14.24
CA ARG A 18 51.86 -10.12 -14.46
C ARG A 18 51.81 -11.02 -13.20
N SER A 19 51.13 -12.17 -13.18
CA SER A 19 50.28 -12.93 -14.10
C SER A 19 49.85 -14.21 -13.35
N GLU A 20 48.89 -14.93 -13.91
CA GLU A 20 48.58 -16.36 -13.69
C GLU A 20 47.76 -16.75 -12.44
N GLY A 21 46.66 -17.48 -12.69
CA GLY A 21 46.05 -18.34 -11.68
C GLY A 21 44.53 -18.53 -11.71
N SER A 22 43.92 -18.93 -12.83
CA SER A 22 42.72 -19.78 -12.78
C SER A 22 43.16 -21.25 -12.66
N PRO A 23 42.47 -22.07 -11.85
CA PRO A 23 41.55 -23.06 -12.41
C PRO A 23 40.21 -23.14 -11.63
N SER A 24 39.09 -23.33 -12.34
CA SER A 24 38.34 -24.60 -12.44
C SER A 24 37.80 -25.11 -11.08
N SER A 25 36.52 -24.96 -10.74
CA SER A 25 35.33 -25.75 -11.16
C SER A 25 34.77 -26.51 -9.95
N SER A 26 33.43 -26.66 -9.93
CA SER A 26 32.68 -27.71 -9.22
C SER A 26 32.66 -27.57 -7.68
N SER A 27 31.60 -27.83 -6.94
CA SER A 27 30.35 -28.57 -7.17
C SER A 27 29.43 -28.31 -5.97
N TRP A 28 28.12 -28.35 -6.21
CA TRP A 28 27.08 -28.33 -5.19
C TRP A 28 27.11 -29.62 -4.36
N PRO A 29 26.77 -29.61 -3.05
CA PRO A 29 26.44 -30.82 -2.33
C PRO A 29 24.95 -31.18 -2.46
N PRO A 30 24.60 -32.47 -2.32
CA PRO A 30 23.40 -33.05 -2.92
C PRO A 30 22.18 -33.11 -2.00
N VAL A 31 21.02 -33.20 -2.65
CA VAL A 31 19.73 -33.58 -2.10
C VAL A 31 19.74 -35.07 -1.71
N SER A 32 19.09 -35.44 -0.62
CA SER A 32 18.74 -36.84 -0.31
C SER A 32 17.33 -36.94 0.27
N PRO A 33 16.47 -37.79 -0.31
CA PRO A 33 15.48 -38.59 0.41
C PRO A 33 15.64 -40.08 0.02
N PRO A 34 14.80 -41.02 0.49
CA PRO A 34 14.13 -41.18 1.80
C PRO A 34 14.56 -42.51 2.48
N SER A 35 14.25 -42.74 3.76
CA SER A 35 14.28 -44.10 4.31
C SER A 35 12.99 -44.48 5.04
N SER A 36 12.31 -45.45 4.44
CA SER A 36 11.34 -46.37 5.01
C SER A 36 11.77 -47.01 6.33
N SER A 37 10.85 -47.25 7.26
CA SER A 37 10.47 -48.62 7.68
C SER A 37 9.64 -48.62 8.97
N LEU A 38 8.50 -49.33 8.89
CA LEU A 38 7.77 -49.89 10.01
C LEU A 38 8.65 -50.87 10.81
N LYS A 39 8.51 -50.86 12.15
CA LYS A 39 8.60 -52.04 13.05
C LYS A 39 8.19 -51.57 14.45
N ARG A 40 6.94 -51.83 14.87
CA ARG A 40 6.50 -53.02 15.62
C ARG A 40 7.35 -53.27 16.88
N LYS A 41 6.87 -52.79 18.03
CA LYS A 41 7.22 -53.36 19.35
C LYS A 41 6.00 -54.12 19.87
N LYS A 42 6.25 -55.40 20.15
CA LYS A 42 5.38 -56.40 20.77
C LYS A 42 5.72 -56.44 22.27
N ASP A 43 4.87 -57.13 23.03
CA ASP A 43 4.94 -57.58 24.44
C ASP A 43 3.95 -56.78 25.30
N THR A 44 2.71 -57.23 25.57
CA THR A 44 2.17 -58.51 26.08
C THR A 44 2.52 -58.78 27.54
N SER A 45 1.59 -58.42 28.44
CA SER A 45 1.17 -59.28 29.56
C SER A 45 -0.11 -58.71 30.22
N SER A 46 -1.24 -59.36 29.99
CA SER A 46 -2.37 -59.42 30.94
C SER A 46 -2.67 -60.90 31.20
N PRO A 47 -2.97 -61.32 32.43
CA PRO A 47 -3.41 -62.68 32.71
C PRO A 47 -4.88 -62.88 32.31
N ALA A 48 -5.19 -64.13 32.04
CA ALA A 48 -6.39 -64.65 31.40
C ALA A 48 -7.68 -64.49 32.23
N GLY A 49 -8.77 -64.17 31.51
CA GLY A 49 -10.15 -64.46 31.87
C GLY A 49 -10.86 -64.93 30.60
N GLU A 50 -11.58 -66.04 30.68
CA GLU A 50 -12.19 -66.80 29.58
C GLU A 50 -13.16 -65.97 28.71
N PRO A 51 -13.28 -66.22 27.39
CA PRO A 51 -14.24 -65.54 26.54
C PRO A 51 -15.55 -66.33 26.38
N ASP A 52 -16.65 -65.65 26.67
CA ASP A 52 -18.04 -66.00 26.36
C ASP A 52 -18.30 -65.82 24.83
N PRO A 53 -18.79 -66.83 24.09
CA PRO A 53 -18.79 -66.81 22.62
C PRO A 53 -19.91 -66.00 21.93
N ASP A 54 -20.83 -65.33 22.64
CA ASP A 54 -22.01 -64.69 22.00
C ASP A 54 -22.08 -63.16 22.01
N ARG A 55 -20.96 -62.45 22.22
CA ARG A 55 -20.95 -60.97 22.17
C ARG A 55 -20.49 -60.41 20.82
N PRO A 56 -21.33 -59.70 20.05
CA PRO A 56 -20.89 -59.04 18.83
C PRO A 56 -19.84 -57.95 19.15
N PRO A 57 -18.81 -57.76 18.31
CA PRO A 57 -17.71 -56.85 18.63
C PRO A 57 -18.21 -55.42 18.71
N ALA A 58 -17.98 -54.79 19.86
CA ALA A 58 -18.26 -53.38 20.06
C ALA A 58 -17.47 -52.56 19.04
N LYS A 59 -18.19 -51.92 18.11
CA LYS A 59 -17.61 -50.95 17.17
C LYS A 59 -17.05 -49.79 17.99
N VAL A 60 -15.72 -49.73 18.10
CA VAL A 60 -15.03 -48.55 18.62
C VAL A 60 -15.16 -47.47 17.56
N SER A 61 -16.22 -46.66 17.65
CA SER A 61 -16.32 -45.43 16.88
C SER A 61 -15.36 -44.43 17.48
N PHE A 62 -14.27 -44.14 16.76
CA PHE A 62 -13.45 -42.98 17.05
C PHE A 62 -14.34 -41.75 16.79
N ALA A 63 -14.82 -41.12 17.85
CA ALA A 63 -15.54 -39.87 17.72
C ALA A 63 -14.57 -38.84 17.13
N GLU A 64 -14.78 -38.48 15.86
CA GLU A 64 -14.09 -37.34 15.29
C GLU A 64 -14.31 -36.14 16.21
N PRO A 65 -13.25 -35.40 16.58
CA PRO A 65 -13.40 -34.20 17.38
C PRO A 65 -14.28 -33.25 16.58
N ARG A 66 -15.51 -33.06 17.06
CA ARG A 66 -16.44 -32.05 16.52
C ARG A 66 -15.71 -30.72 16.60
N LYS A 67 -15.21 -30.23 15.47
CA LYS A 67 -14.79 -28.84 15.34
C LYS A 67 -16.03 -28.04 15.72
N SER A 68 -16.01 -27.39 16.89
CA SER A 68 -17.10 -26.54 17.33
C SER A 68 -17.47 -25.62 16.18
N GLU A 69 -18.75 -25.59 15.82
CA GLU A 69 -19.25 -24.72 14.77
C GLU A 69 -18.91 -23.28 15.17
N VAL A 70 -17.89 -22.71 14.52
CA VAL A 70 -17.48 -21.33 14.80
C VAL A 70 -18.54 -20.44 14.21
N THR A 71 -19.26 -19.72 15.06
CA THR A 71 -20.28 -18.77 14.58
C THR A 71 -19.61 -17.63 13.82
N LEU A 72 -20.34 -17.02 12.89
CA LEU A 72 -19.86 -15.87 12.11
C LEU A 72 -19.38 -14.72 13.03
N LYS A 73 -20.12 -14.47 14.12
CA LYS A 73 -19.77 -13.44 15.12
C LYS A 73 -18.44 -13.77 15.82
N ASP A 74 -18.22 -15.03 16.19
CA ASP A 74 -16.95 -15.45 16.80
C ASP A 74 -15.77 -15.33 15.83
N ALA A 75 -15.99 -15.66 14.56
CA ALA A 75 -14.98 -15.51 13.52
C ALA A 75 -14.58 -14.05 13.32
N LEU A 76 -15.57 -13.14 13.21
CA LEU A 76 -15.34 -11.70 13.08
C LEU A 76 -14.68 -11.11 14.33
N GLY A 77 -15.10 -11.51 15.53
CA GLY A 77 -14.46 -11.10 16.78
C GLY A 77 -13.00 -11.54 16.90
N LYS A 78 -12.65 -12.74 16.39
CA LYS A 78 -11.25 -13.18 16.31
C LYS A 78 -10.44 -12.38 15.28
N ILE A 79 -11.03 -12.04 14.14
CA ILE A 79 -10.40 -11.19 13.12
C ILE A 79 -10.12 -9.80 13.71
N GLU A 80 -11.08 -9.19 14.40
CA GLU A 80 -10.93 -7.86 14.99
C GLU A 80 -9.71 -7.78 15.92
N LYS A 81 -9.47 -8.81 16.74
CA LYS A 81 -8.32 -8.88 17.66
C LYS A 81 -6.97 -9.05 16.96
N HIS A 82 -6.96 -9.50 15.71
CA HIS A 82 -5.74 -9.82 14.97
C HIS A 82 -5.44 -8.84 13.83
N ILE A 83 -6.45 -8.13 13.32
CA ILE A 83 -6.30 -7.25 12.16
C ILE A 83 -5.42 -6.04 12.46
N GLY A 84 -5.38 -5.57 13.70
CA GLY A 84 -4.48 -4.51 14.16
C GLY A 84 -3.04 -4.95 14.48
N LYS A 85 -2.68 -6.23 14.25
CA LYS A 85 -1.32 -6.72 14.52
C LYS A 85 -0.57 -6.92 13.21
N LYS A 86 0.51 -6.16 12.95
CA LYS A 86 1.28 -6.19 11.68
C LYS A 86 1.53 -7.61 11.15
N SER A 87 2.06 -8.51 11.98
CA SER A 87 2.39 -9.89 11.59
C SER A 87 1.19 -10.77 11.22
N LYS A 88 -0.04 -10.41 11.64
CA LYS A 88 -1.28 -11.16 11.37
C LYS A 88 -2.24 -10.41 10.44
N CYS A 89 -2.00 -9.13 10.21
CA CYS A 89 -2.88 -8.21 9.50
C CYS A 89 -3.21 -8.71 8.09
N ALA A 90 -2.20 -9.05 7.29
CA ALA A 90 -2.42 -9.50 5.90
C ALA A 90 -3.36 -10.73 5.82
N LYS A 91 -3.16 -11.72 6.71
CA LYS A 91 -4.01 -12.92 6.78
C LYS A 91 -5.42 -12.57 7.28
N ALA A 92 -5.53 -11.72 8.30
CA ALA A 92 -6.80 -11.27 8.83
C ALA A 92 -7.63 -10.50 7.78
N CYS A 93 -7.02 -9.58 7.03
CA CYS A 93 -7.64 -8.88 5.90
C CYS A 93 -8.12 -9.86 4.82
N GLY A 94 -7.30 -10.87 4.50
CA GLY A 94 -7.66 -11.91 3.54
C GLY A 94 -8.87 -12.74 3.98
N LEU A 95 -8.97 -13.09 5.26
CA LEU A 95 -10.11 -13.80 5.84
C LEU A 95 -11.36 -12.92 5.87
N LEU A 96 -11.25 -11.68 6.35
CA LEU A 96 -12.36 -10.74 6.40
C LEU A 96 -12.96 -10.51 5.02
N ARG A 97 -12.11 -10.35 3.99
CA ARG A 97 -12.55 -10.22 2.60
C ARG A 97 -13.37 -11.43 2.14
N LYS A 98 -12.91 -12.66 2.42
CA LYS A 98 -13.64 -13.87 2.05
C LYS A 98 -15.02 -13.93 2.72
N ILE A 99 -15.06 -13.66 4.03
CA ILE A 99 -16.33 -13.68 4.78
C ILE A 99 -17.27 -12.59 4.25
N LEU A 100 -16.74 -11.40 3.96
CA LEU A 100 -17.50 -10.30 3.35
C LEU A 100 -18.04 -10.70 1.96
N ASP A 101 -17.24 -11.40 1.16
CA ASP A 101 -17.64 -11.90 -0.15
C ASP A 101 -18.76 -12.94 -0.08
N GLU A 102 -18.72 -13.82 0.91
CA GLU A 102 -19.63 -14.97 1.02
C GLU A 102 -20.90 -14.72 1.84
N GLN A 103 -20.86 -13.80 2.81
CA GLN A 103 -21.87 -13.75 3.88
C GLN A 103 -22.62 -12.41 3.98
N LEU A 104 -22.02 -11.29 3.55
CA LEU A 104 -22.63 -9.96 3.78
C LEU A 104 -23.96 -9.79 3.03
N CYS A 105 -24.13 -10.40 1.85
CA CYS A 105 -25.35 -10.27 1.05
C CYS A 105 -26.47 -11.24 1.47
N LYS A 106 -26.31 -12.01 2.56
CA LYS A 106 -27.29 -13.02 3.01
C LYS A 106 -28.28 -12.51 4.06
N GLY A 107 -28.48 -11.20 4.15
CA GLY A 107 -29.37 -10.58 5.15
C GLY A 107 -28.80 -10.58 6.57
N VAL A 108 -27.49 -10.80 6.71
CA VAL A 108 -26.78 -10.69 7.99
C VAL A 108 -26.60 -9.20 8.32
N ASP A 109 -26.73 -8.86 9.60
CA ASP A 109 -26.40 -7.53 10.12
C ASP A 109 -24.99 -7.09 9.66
N SER A 110 -24.89 -5.87 9.14
CA SER A 110 -23.65 -5.31 8.61
C SER A 110 -22.70 -4.83 9.72
N GLU A 111 -23.22 -4.58 10.92
CA GLU A 111 -22.45 -4.01 12.04
C GLU A 111 -21.19 -4.82 12.40
N PRO A 112 -21.25 -6.17 12.53
CA PRO A 112 -20.05 -6.94 12.87
C PRO A 112 -18.97 -6.89 11.79
N PHE A 113 -19.36 -6.80 10.52
CA PHE A 113 -18.43 -6.63 9.41
C PHE A 113 -17.80 -5.25 9.43
N PHE A 114 -18.61 -4.23 9.66
CA PHE A 114 -18.14 -2.85 9.74
C PHE A 114 -17.25 -2.63 10.97
N SER A 115 -17.55 -3.24 12.11
CA SER A 115 -16.69 -3.23 13.29
C SER A 115 -15.30 -3.80 12.98
N ALA A 116 -15.23 -4.94 12.25
CA ALA A 116 -13.96 -5.50 11.81
C ALA A 116 -13.21 -4.60 10.82
N LEU A 117 -13.92 -3.95 9.89
CA LEU A 117 -13.33 -2.94 8.98
C LEU A 117 -12.79 -1.73 9.75
N ARG A 118 -13.56 -1.20 10.70
CA ARG A 118 -13.16 -0.09 11.57
C ARG A 118 -11.92 -0.45 12.39
N ALA A 119 -11.87 -1.65 12.95
CA ALA A 119 -10.72 -2.14 13.70
C ALA A 119 -9.44 -2.20 12.85
N SER A 120 -9.57 -2.55 11.56
CA SER A 120 -8.43 -2.53 10.62
C SER A 120 -7.85 -1.13 10.40
N MET A 121 -8.66 -0.09 10.60
CA MET A 121 -8.30 1.31 10.37
C MET A 121 -7.95 2.07 11.66
N ARG A 122 -7.98 1.42 12.84
CA ARG A 122 -7.55 2.04 14.11
C ARG A 122 -6.08 2.46 14.05
N ASP A 123 -5.22 1.61 13.50
CA ASP A 123 -3.82 1.94 13.23
C ASP A 123 -3.62 2.16 11.73
N ARG A 124 -3.60 3.43 11.33
CA ARG A 124 -3.45 3.84 9.92
C ARG A 124 -2.05 3.64 9.38
N SER A 125 -1.05 3.43 10.24
CA SER A 125 0.30 3.10 9.79
C SER A 125 0.33 1.74 9.09
N LEU A 126 -0.50 0.79 9.52
CA LEU A 126 -0.62 -0.53 8.89
C LEU A 126 -1.15 -0.45 7.46
N SER A 127 -2.12 0.42 7.20
CA SER A 127 -2.64 0.61 5.84
C SER A 127 -1.68 1.41 4.94
N ALA A 128 -0.76 2.16 5.53
CA ALA A 128 0.31 2.88 4.82
C ALA A 128 1.56 2.01 4.57
N ASP A 129 1.71 0.89 5.27
CA ASP A 129 2.84 -0.03 5.13
C ASP A 129 2.88 -0.66 3.72
N PRO A 130 3.98 -0.52 2.95
CA PRO A 130 4.11 -1.09 1.62
C PRO A 130 3.76 -2.58 1.51
N GLU A 131 4.07 -3.39 2.53
CA GLU A 131 3.78 -4.84 2.52
C GLU A 131 2.29 -5.14 2.67
N LEU A 132 1.55 -4.26 3.37
CA LEU A 132 0.15 -4.46 3.73
C LEU A 132 -0.82 -3.70 2.81
N ARG A 133 -0.37 -2.65 2.13
CA ARG A 133 -1.16 -1.83 1.18
C ARG A 133 -2.01 -2.68 0.24
N ARG A 134 -1.44 -3.73 -0.36
CA ARG A 134 -2.15 -4.62 -1.28
C ARG A 134 -3.24 -5.45 -0.59
N ALA A 135 -3.07 -5.80 0.67
CA ALA A 135 -4.09 -6.52 1.44
C ALA A 135 -5.25 -5.58 1.80
N PHE A 136 -4.95 -4.38 2.30
CA PHE A 136 -5.94 -3.34 2.60
C PHE A 136 -6.72 -2.92 1.36
N ARG A 137 -6.05 -2.59 0.27
CA ARG A 137 -6.69 -2.20 -0.99
C ARG A 137 -7.70 -3.24 -1.46
N ARG A 138 -7.34 -4.53 -1.44
CA ARG A 138 -8.24 -5.62 -1.85
C ARG A 138 -9.44 -5.80 -0.91
N LEU A 139 -9.23 -5.65 0.40
CA LEU A 139 -10.31 -5.71 1.39
C LEU A 139 -11.32 -4.58 1.15
N PHE A 140 -10.83 -3.34 1.01
CA PHE A 140 -11.71 -2.18 0.88
C PHE A 140 -12.34 -2.06 -0.50
N LEU A 141 -11.72 -2.56 -1.57
CA LEU A 141 -12.41 -2.72 -2.86
C LEU A 141 -13.55 -3.74 -2.78
N ALA A 142 -13.39 -4.83 -2.04
CA ALA A 142 -14.48 -5.79 -1.82
C ALA A 142 -15.62 -5.19 -0.98
N ALA A 143 -15.27 -4.40 0.04
CA ALA A 143 -16.24 -3.65 0.84
C ALA A 143 -16.98 -2.59 0.00
N GLU A 144 -16.26 -1.83 -0.84
CA GLU A 144 -16.89 -0.94 -1.83
C GLU A 144 -17.82 -1.77 -2.71
N ALA A 145 -17.40 -2.84 -3.38
CA ALA A 145 -18.29 -3.63 -4.24
C ALA A 145 -19.63 -4.09 -3.60
N LYS A 146 -19.70 -4.16 -2.26
CA LYS A 146 -20.92 -4.51 -1.49
C LYS A 146 -21.48 -3.34 -0.68
N ILE A 147 -21.19 -2.10 -1.05
CA ILE A 147 -21.55 -0.91 -0.27
C ILE A 147 -23.05 -0.85 0.05
N GLY A 148 -23.90 -1.34 -0.85
CA GLY A 148 -25.37 -1.34 -0.67
C GLY A 148 -25.86 -2.19 0.50
N ALA A 149 -25.07 -3.17 0.96
CA ALA A 149 -25.41 -4.00 2.11
C ALA A 149 -25.09 -3.35 3.47
N PHE A 150 -24.34 -2.24 3.48
CA PHE A 150 -24.03 -1.49 4.70
C PHE A 150 -25.08 -0.42 4.98
N SER A 151 -25.24 -0.04 6.25
CA SER A 151 -26.13 1.04 6.65
C SER A 151 -25.68 2.41 6.11
N PRO A 152 -26.55 3.43 5.99
CA PRO A 152 -26.16 4.75 5.49
C PRO A 152 -24.95 5.35 6.21
N HIS A 153 -24.86 5.18 7.53
CA HIS A 153 -23.75 5.64 8.36
C HIS A 153 -22.44 4.93 7.99
N GLU A 154 -22.46 3.60 7.94
CA GLU A 154 -21.29 2.78 7.60
C GLU A 154 -20.79 3.07 6.18
N ARG A 155 -21.71 3.24 5.23
CA ARG A 155 -21.39 3.64 3.85
C ARG A 155 -20.65 4.96 3.82
N ALA A 156 -21.02 5.93 4.66
CA ALA A 156 -20.35 7.22 4.72
C ALA A 156 -18.90 7.08 5.18
N TYR A 157 -18.61 6.28 6.21
CA TYR A 157 -17.24 5.99 6.66
C TYR A 157 -16.42 5.25 5.60
N ILE A 158 -16.99 4.21 4.98
CA ILE A 158 -16.31 3.46 3.92
C ILE A 158 -15.97 4.42 2.78
N LYS A 159 -16.93 5.26 2.36
CA LYS A 159 -16.75 6.14 1.21
C LYS A 159 -15.82 7.32 1.50
N LYS A 160 -15.99 8.01 2.61
CA LYS A 160 -15.28 9.27 2.88
C LYS A 160 -13.94 9.07 3.59
N VAL A 161 -13.73 7.96 4.29
CA VAL A 161 -12.49 7.75 5.05
C VAL A 161 -11.74 6.52 4.55
N TYR A 162 -12.35 5.34 4.64
CA TYR A 162 -11.59 4.09 4.45
C TYR A 162 -11.13 3.91 3.01
N SER A 163 -11.94 4.32 2.04
CA SER A 163 -11.55 4.29 0.62
C SER A 163 -10.41 5.26 0.32
N LEU A 164 -10.39 6.45 0.94
CA LEU A 164 -9.27 7.37 0.81
C LEU A 164 -7.97 6.72 1.30
N LEU A 165 -7.99 6.15 2.51
CA LEU A 165 -6.79 5.62 3.15
C LEU A 165 -6.28 4.30 2.55
N ALA A 166 -7.16 3.35 2.25
CA ALA A 166 -6.77 2.03 1.76
C ALA A 166 -6.65 1.94 0.23
N ILE A 167 -7.42 2.72 -0.52
CA ILE A 167 -7.48 2.64 -1.97
C ILE A 167 -6.74 3.83 -2.59
N VAL A 168 -7.25 5.05 -2.38
CA VAL A 168 -6.74 6.25 -3.09
C VAL A 168 -5.30 6.54 -2.71
N ARG A 169 -4.98 6.62 -1.41
CA ARG A 169 -3.62 6.84 -0.91
C ARG A 169 -2.65 5.76 -1.38
N THR A 170 -3.09 4.50 -1.42
CA THR A 170 -2.29 3.39 -1.95
C THR A 170 -2.00 3.57 -3.44
N GLU A 171 -3.00 3.97 -4.22
CA GLU A 171 -2.89 4.14 -5.67
C GLU A 171 -2.11 5.40 -6.09
N LEU A 172 -1.83 6.33 -5.19
CA LEU A 172 -0.89 7.42 -5.45
C LEU A 172 0.57 6.96 -5.54
N TYR A 173 0.90 5.76 -5.02
CA TYR A 173 2.22 5.15 -5.13
C TYR A 173 2.39 4.27 -6.39
N THR A 174 1.52 4.46 -7.38
CA THR A 174 1.59 3.72 -8.64
C THR A 174 2.69 4.24 -9.56
N ASP A 175 3.13 3.40 -10.48
CA ASP A 175 3.95 3.73 -11.65
C ASP A 175 3.11 4.04 -12.91
N ASP A 176 1.78 3.90 -12.82
CA ASP A 176 0.83 4.21 -13.90
C ASP A 176 0.37 5.67 -13.81
N SER A 177 0.85 6.49 -14.74
CA SER A 177 0.53 7.92 -14.80
C SER A 177 -0.98 8.18 -15.00
N PHE A 178 -1.70 7.33 -15.72
CA PHE A 178 -3.15 7.49 -15.90
C PHE A 178 -3.88 7.26 -14.59
N LEU A 179 -3.55 6.18 -13.87
CA LEU A 179 -4.14 5.88 -12.58
C LEU A 179 -3.84 6.97 -11.56
N PHE A 180 -2.60 7.45 -11.50
CA PHE A 180 -2.21 8.55 -10.61
C PHE A 180 -3.02 9.81 -10.89
N ASN A 181 -3.05 10.27 -12.15
CA ASN A 181 -3.80 11.45 -12.55
C ASN A 181 -5.28 11.31 -12.22
N LYS A 182 -5.86 10.12 -12.44
CA LYS A 182 -7.25 9.82 -12.07
C LYS A 182 -7.50 10.03 -10.58
N ARG A 183 -6.60 9.58 -9.72
CA ARG A 183 -6.71 9.74 -8.26
C ARG A 183 -6.48 11.16 -7.79
N VAL A 184 -5.58 11.88 -8.43
CA VAL A 184 -5.42 13.32 -8.19
C VAL A 184 -6.70 14.09 -8.55
N GLN A 185 -7.34 13.82 -9.70
CA GLN A 185 -8.59 14.50 -10.05
C GLN A 185 -9.72 14.16 -9.08
N PHE A 186 -9.81 12.90 -8.66
CA PHE A 186 -10.74 12.48 -7.61
C PHE A 186 -10.52 13.24 -6.30
N LEU A 187 -9.27 13.38 -5.83
CA LEU A 187 -8.95 14.13 -4.62
C LEU A 187 -9.27 15.63 -4.75
N LYS A 188 -9.00 16.23 -5.91
CA LYS A 188 -9.40 17.62 -6.17
C LYS A 188 -10.91 17.82 -6.02
N ALA A 189 -11.71 16.87 -6.52
CA ALA A 189 -13.16 16.91 -6.36
C ALA A 189 -13.59 16.76 -4.89
N GLU A 190 -12.93 15.89 -4.12
CA GLU A 190 -13.23 15.77 -2.68
C GLU A 190 -12.85 17.03 -1.89
N PHE A 191 -11.73 17.70 -2.20
CA PHE A 191 -11.39 19.00 -1.60
C PHE A 191 -12.42 20.08 -1.96
N GLU A 192 -12.90 20.09 -3.20
CA GLU A 192 -13.93 21.02 -3.67
C GLU A 192 -15.26 20.81 -2.91
N ALA A 193 -15.62 19.56 -2.62
CA ALA A 193 -16.83 19.17 -1.91
C ALA A 193 -16.80 19.38 -0.39
N LEU A 194 -15.71 19.88 0.21
CA LEU A 194 -15.62 20.16 1.66
C LEU A 194 -16.58 21.27 2.15
N GLY A 195 -17.35 21.89 1.24
CA GLY A 195 -18.43 22.82 1.59
C GLY A 195 -19.74 22.15 2.00
N ASP A 196 -19.89 20.84 1.77
CA ASP A 196 -21.12 20.11 2.09
C ASP A 196 -21.17 19.76 3.58
N PRO A 197 -22.30 19.98 4.26
CA PRO A 197 -22.41 19.68 5.69
C PRO A 197 -22.32 18.17 5.93
N ILE A 198 -21.23 17.73 6.57
CA ILE A 198 -21.12 16.39 7.15
C ILE A 198 -21.68 16.48 8.57
N SER A 199 -22.85 15.90 8.81
CA SER A 199 -23.52 15.98 10.11
C SER A 199 -22.79 15.24 11.25
N ASP A 200 -22.02 14.20 10.92
CA ASP A 200 -21.21 13.44 11.89
C ASP A 200 -19.82 14.09 12.00
N GLU A 201 -19.57 14.80 13.10
CA GLU A 201 -18.30 15.50 13.33
C GLU A 201 -17.10 14.54 13.40
N ALA A 202 -17.27 13.34 13.96
CA ALA A 202 -16.19 12.36 14.03
C ALA A 202 -15.82 11.87 12.62
N LEU A 203 -16.83 11.63 11.77
CA LEU A 203 -16.62 11.31 10.36
C LEU A 203 -15.93 12.46 9.63
N ARG A 204 -16.35 13.70 9.88
CA ARG A 204 -15.77 14.89 9.26
C ARG A 204 -14.29 15.04 9.59
N HIS A 205 -13.92 14.94 10.87
CA HIS A 205 -12.53 14.98 11.31
C HIS A 205 -11.67 13.89 10.67
N LEU A 206 -12.17 12.65 10.62
CA LEU A 206 -11.47 11.54 9.97
C LEU A 206 -11.33 11.74 8.46
N HIS A 207 -12.34 12.34 7.82
CA HIS A 207 -12.31 12.65 6.39
C HIS A 207 -11.25 13.71 6.06
N LEU A 208 -11.23 14.83 6.81
CA LEU A 208 -10.22 15.87 6.67
C LEU A 208 -8.81 15.31 6.83
N GLU A 209 -8.60 14.47 7.84
CA GLU A 209 -7.30 13.87 8.07
C GLU A 209 -6.89 12.90 6.97
N ALA A 210 -7.82 12.10 6.45
CA ALA A 210 -7.55 11.21 5.32
C ALA A 210 -7.19 11.98 4.03
N LEU A 211 -7.75 13.17 3.81
CA LEU A 211 -7.36 14.06 2.72
C LEU A 211 -5.95 14.60 2.90
N CYS A 212 -5.56 15.01 4.11
CA CYS A 212 -4.18 15.40 4.42
C CYS A 212 -3.20 14.26 4.12
N GLU A 213 -3.51 13.03 4.55
CA GLU A 213 -2.65 11.87 4.28
C GLU A 213 -2.54 11.53 2.78
N CYS A 214 -3.59 11.80 1.99
CA CYS A 214 -3.53 11.65 0.55
C CYS A 214 -2.66 12.74 -0.11
N LEU A 215 -2.70 13.98 0.38
CA LEU A 215 -1.81 15.05 -0.08
C LEU A 215 -0.35 14.74 0.27
N GLU A 216 -0.07 14.28 1.48
CA GLU A 216 1.26 13.84 1.93
C GLU A 216 1.79 12.68 1.07
N ALA A 217 0.92 11.73 0.68
CA ALA A 217 1.29 10.67 -0.25
C ALA A 217 1.63 11.21 -1.65
N ALA A 218 0.85 12.16 -2.18
CA ALA A 218 1.15 12.80 -3.47
C ALA A 218 2.44 13.64 -3.43
N GLU A 219 2.73 14.29 -2.30
CA GLU A 219 4.01 14.99 -2.05
C GLU A 219 5.19 14.02 -2.09
N SER A 220 5.06 12.85 -1.44
CA SER A 220 6.17 11.90 -1.33
C SER A 220 6.68 11.36 -2.68
N VAL A 221 5.82 11.38 -3.71
CA VAL A 221 6.15 10.95 -5.08
C VAL A 221 6.46 12.10 -6.02
N TYR A 222 6.52 13.34 -5.52
CA TYR A 222 6.74 14.56 -6.31
C TYR A 222 8.13 14.65 -6.96
N SER A 223 9.08 13.85 -6.48
CA SER A 223 10.41 13.71 -7.08
C SER A 223 10.34 13.24 -8.54
N SER A 224 9.37 12.38 -8.87
CA SER A 224 9.15 11.84 -10.22
C SER A 224 8.64 12.93 -11.18
N SER A 225 9.24 13.08 -12.36
CA SER A 225 8.88 14.15 -13.30
C SER A 225 7.40 14.14 -13.71
N TRP A 226 6.88 12.95 -13.95
CA TRP A 226 5.52 12.71 -14.45
C TRP A 226 4.40 12.98 -13.42
N THR A 227 4.69 13.07 -12.11
CA THR A 227 3.67 13.34 -11.06
C THR A 227 3.45 14.84 -10.81
N ARG A 228 4.46 15.66 -11.13
CA ARG A 228 4.62 17.05 -10.65
C ARG A 228 3.43 17.93 -10.95
N THR A 229 3.02 18.03 -12.21
CA THR A 229 1.93 18.93 -12.62
C THR A 229 0.62 18.60 -11.91
N ALA A 230 0.30 17.32 -11.79
CA ALA A 230 -0.91 16.88 -11.12
C ALA A 230 -0.86 17.18 -9.61
N THR A 231 0.27 16.89 -8.96
CA THR A 231 0.48 17.21 -7.55
C THR A 231 0.46 18.72 -7.28
N ASP A 232 1.01 19.56 -8.16
CA ASP A 232 0.97 21.03 -8.06
C ASP A 232 -0.49 21.55 -8.05
N LEU A 233 -1.32 21.02 -8.97
CA LEU A 233 -2.74 21.36 -9.05
C LEU A 233 -3.52 20.88 -7.82
N LEU A 234 -3.20 19.68 -7.31
CA LEU A 234 -3.80 19.17 -6.08
C LEU A 234 -3.45 20.05 -4.88
N ALA A 235 -2.17 20.42 -4.74
CA ALA A 235 -1.68 21.22 -3.63
C ALA A 235 -2.31 22.62 -3.63
N SER A 236 -2.45 23.24 -4.81
CA SER A 236 -3.13 24.53 -4.97
C SER A 236 -4.60 24.43 -4.55
N LYS A 237 -5.32 23.40 -5.00
CA LYS A 237 -6.72 23.15 -4.60
C LYS A 237 -6.87 22.89 -3.10
N ALA A 238 -5.95 22.13 -2.50
CA ALA A 238 -5.94 21.89 -1.07
C ALA A 238 -5.72 23.20 -0.28
N TYR A 239 -4.81 24.05 -0.73
CA TYR A 239 -4.55 25.37 -0.14
C TYR A 239 -5.77 26.30 -0.24
N GLU A 240 -6.42 26.39 -1.40
CA GLU A 240 -7.67 27.17 -1.57
C GLU A 240 -8.76 26.76 -0.57
N ARG A 241 -8.77 25.47 -0.17
CA ARG A 241 -9.76 24.90 0.74
C ARG A 241 -9.25 24.79 2.18
N SER A 242 -8.08 25.35 2.51
CA SER A 242 -7.47 25.21 3.84
C SER A 242 -8.31 25.80 4.97
N GLY A 243 -9.16 26.81 4.69
CA GLY A 243 -10.08 27.36 5.70
C GLY A 243 -11.11 26.34 6.21
N ARG A 244 -11.34 25.24 5.49
CA ARG A 244 -12.19 24.13 5.97
C ARG A 244 -11.54 23.32 7.08
N PHE A 245 -10.28 23.60 7.41
CA PHE A 245 -9.51 22.95 8.47
C PHE A 245 -9.34 23.84 9.71
N ASP A 246 -10.00 25.01 9.79
CA ASP A 246 -9.81 25.99 10.89
C ASP A 246 -10.14 25.42 12.28
N GLU A 247 -11.07 24.48 12.38
CA GLU A 247 -11.41 23.80 13.64
C GLU A 247 -10.36 22.75 14.06
N ARG A 248 -9.44 22.41 13.17
CA ARG A 248 -8.38 21.41 13.36
C ARG A 248 -7.04 21.99 12.90
N GLU A 249 -6.52 22.92 13.68
CA GLU A 249 -5.24 23.60 13.41
C GLU A 249 -4.07 22.62 13.21
N ASP A 250 -4.08 21.45 13.87
CA ASP A 250 -3.11 20.38 13.64
C ASP A 250 -3.15 19.83 12.21
N LEU A 251 -4.35 19.61 11.66
CA LEU A 251 -4.54 19.13 10.29
C LEU A 251 -4.26 20.23 9.27
N LYS A 252 -4.67 21.47 9.57
CA LYS A 252 -4.39 22.64 8.74
C LYS A 252 -2.89 22.85 8.59
N GLU A 253 -2.12 22.78 9.69
CA GLU A 253 -0.66 22.93 9.61
C GLU A 253 0.00 21.78 8.84
N ARG A 254 -0.51 20.54 8.94
CA ARG A 254 -0.04 19.42 8.08
C ARG A 254 -0.28 19.66 6.60
N LEU A 255 -1.48 20.13 6.24
CA LEU A 255 -1.84 20.50 4.87
C LEU A 255 -0.94 21.63 4.36
N LEU A 256 -0.79 22.71 5.14
CA LEU A 256 0.05 23.85 4.78
C LEU A 256 1.53 23.48 4.67
N ARG A 257 2.03 22.60 5.55
CA ARG A 257 3.40 22.08 5.46
C ARG A 257 3.63 21.35 4.14
N SER A 258 2.71 20.47 3.76
CA SER A 258 2.77 19.71 2.51
C SER A 258 2.72 20.65 1.29
N TYR A 259 1.79 21.60 1.30
CA TYR A 259 1.69 22.64 0.27
C TYR A 259 2.99 23.45 0.12
N ARG A 260 3.52 23.98 1.23
CA ARG A 260 4.77 24.76 1.23
C ARG A 260 5.95 23.92 0.74
N SER A 261 5.99 22.63 1.06
CA SER A 261 7.02 21.71 0.59
C SER A 261 6.98 21.52 -0.93
N ILE A 262 5.79 21.28 -1.48
CA ILE A 262 5.57 21.15 -2.92
C ILE A 262 5.96 22.45 -3.65
N GLU A 263 5.51 23.60 -3.15
CA GLU A 263 5.83 24.91 -3.75
C GLU A 263 7.33 25.23 -3.70
N ARG A 264 8.02 24.92 -2.59
CA ARG A 264 9.50 25.05 -2.53
C ARG A 264 10.16 24.21 -3.62
N GLN A 265 9.77 22.94 -3.75
CA GLN A 265 10.34 22.06 -4.78
C GLN A 265 10.05 22.58 -6.19
N ARG A 266 8.84 23.12 -6.44
CA ARG A 266 8.46 23.74 -7.71
C ARG A 266 9.32 24.97 -8.05
N LEU A 267 9.54 25.86 -7.08
CA LEU A 267 10.36 27.06 -7.25
C LEU A 267 11.83 26.72 -7.49
N GLU A 268 12.39 25.79 -6.73
CA GLU A 268 13.79 25.35 -6.91
C GLU A 268 14.01 24.75 -8.31
N ARG A 269 13.05 24.01 -8.86
CA ARG A 269 13.12 23.56 -10.26
C ARG A 269 13.10 24.73 -11.25
N ARG A 270 12.22 25.71 -11.05
CA ARG A 270 12.14 26.90 -11.92
C ARG A 270 13.44 27.71 -11.90
N LYS A 271 14.06 27.86 -10.73
CA LYS A 271 15.38 28.51 -10.59
C LYS A 271 16.46 27.73 -11.35
N LYS A 272 16.51 26.40 -11.19
CA LYS A 272 17.47 25.55 -11.91
C LYS A 272 17.29 25.62 -13.42
N SER A 273 16.05 25.61 -13.92
CA SER A 273 15.80 25.78 -15.36
C SER A 273 16.17 27.18 -15.86
N ALA A 274 15.95 28.23 -15.06
CA ALA A 274 16.34 29.59 -15.41
C ALA A 274 17.86 29.78 -15.43
N ALA A 275 18.58 29.19 -14.47
CA ALA A 275 20.04 29.19 -14.42
C ALA A 275 20.65 28.43 -15.62
N ALA A 276 20.05 27.32 -16.03
CA ALA A 276 20.46 26.57 -17.22
C ALA A 276 20.22 27.37 -18.52
N ALA A 277 19.12 28.13 -18.61
CA ALA A 277 18.81 28.97 -19.77
C ALA A 277 19.65 30.26 -19.82
N GLY A 278 20.03 30.83 -18.68
CA GLY A 278 20.80 32.08 -18.57
C GLY A 278 22.31 31.96 -18.79
N GLY A 279 22.86 30.73 -18.92
CA GLY A 279 24.28 30.49 -19.20
C GLY A 279 24.66 30.55 -20.69
N GLY A 280 23.70 30.67 -21.60
CA GLY A 280 23.90 30.73 -23.04
C GLY A 280 24.07 32.15 -23.57
N GLY A 281 25.13 32.83 -23.14
CA GLY A 281 25.39 34.24 -23.44
C GLY A 281 26.81 34.55 -23.90
N ALA A 282 27.46 33.67 -24.67
CA ALA A 282 28.40 33.98 -25.76
C ALA A 282 29.09 32.69 -26.26
N SER A 283 29.13 32.54 -27.58
CA SER A 283 29.94 31.59 -28.37
C SER A 283 29.40 30.17 -28.63
N SER A 284 29.19 29.94 -29.93
CA SER A 284 29.30 28.69 -30.69
C SER A 284 28.35 27.52 -30.42
N SER A 285 27.40 27.36 -31.34
CA SER A 285 26.98 26.11 -31.99
C SER A 285 27.44 24.79 -31.32
N ALA A 286 26.66 24.29 -30.36
CA ALA A 286 26.61 22.88 -30.00
C ALA A 286 25.27 22.60 -29.33
N GLY A 287 24.51 21.64 -29.86
CA GLY A 287 23.16 21.30 -29.44
C GLY A 287 23.06 21.04 -27.94
N GLY A 288 22.36 21.92 -27.24
CA GLY A 288 21.93 21.68 -25.87
C GLY A 288 20.83 20.63 -25.89
N ALA A 289 20.94 19.64 -25.01
CA ALA A 289 19.97 18.57 -24.88
C ALA A 289 18.54 19.14 -24.72
N SER A 290 17.67 18.82 -25.67
CA SER A 290 16.26 19.20 -25.61
C SER A 290 15.60 18.57 -24.37
N ALA A 291 14.50 19.14 -23.87
CA ALA A 291 13.67 18.53 -22.83
C ALA A 291 13.31 17.04 -23.14
N PHE A 292 13.35 16.67 -24.43
CA PHE A 292 13.25 15.30 -24.90
C PHE A 292 14.44 14.40 -24.51
N GLU A 293 15.68 14.88 -24.62
CA GLU A 293 16.90 14.12 -24.29
C GLU A 293 17.08 13.94 -22.78
N ASP A 294 16.61 14.90 -21.98
CA ASP A 294 16.55 14.77 -20.52
C ASP A 294 15.53 13.70 -20.08
N LEU A 295 14.36 13.66 -20.74
CA LEU A 295 13.39 12.58 -20.55
C LEU A 295 13.97 11.24 -21.02
N GLU A 296 14.62 11.20 -22.17
CA GLU A 296 15.24 9.98 -22.69
C GLU A 296 16.31 9.46 -21.73
N ARG A 297 17.11 10.33 -21.10
CA ARG A 297 18.09 9.95 -20.07
C ARG A 297 17.43 9.42 -18.80
N GLU A 298 16.32 10.02 -18.38
CA GLU A 298 15.51 9.54 -17.23
C GLU A 298 14.92 8.14 -17.51
N TYR A 299 14.54 7.84 -18.75
CA TYR A 299 13.95 6.55 -19.13
C TYR A 299 14.96 5.48 -19.55
N ARG A 300 16.13 5.84 -20.07
CA ARG A 300 17.15 4.90 -20.57
C ARG A 300 17.75 4.03 -19.45
N GLY A 301 17.70 4.48 -18.20
CA GLY A 301 18.11 3.71 -17.02
C GLY A 301 17.01 2.86 -16.37
N ARG A 302 15.77 2.91 -16.89
CA ARG A 302 14.63 2.17 -16.36
C ARG A 302 14.37 0.95 -17.24
N ASP A 303 14.76 -0.23 -16.77
CA ASP A 303 14.41 -1.49 -17.43
C ASP A 303 12.89 -1.61 -17.60
N GLY A 304 12.45 -1.63 -18.88
CA GLY A 304 11.14 -2.12 -19.30
C GLY A 304 9.94 -1.33 -18.80
N ILE A 305 9.61 -0.22 -19.47
CA ILE A 305 8.26 0.35 -19.40
C ILE A 305 7.26 -0.68 -19.94
N SER A 306 6.34 -1.09 -19.07
CA SER A 306 5.19 -1.95 -19.34
C SER A 306 5.51 -3.44 -19.55
N LYS A 307 5.73 -4.16 -18.45
CA LYS A 307 5.01 -5.44 -18.29
C LYS A 307 3.59 -5.07 -17.87
N ARG A 308 2.64 -5.13 -18.81
CA ARG A 308 1.21 -5.23 -18.46
C ARG A 308 1.03 -6.50 -17.62
N SER A 309 1.34 -6.43 -16.32
CA SER A 309 0.85 -7.42 -15.37
C SER A 309 -0.67 -7.23 -15.39
N GLY A 310 -1.41 -8.30 -15.62
CA GLY A 310 -2.88 -8.32 -15.65
C GLY A 310 -3.49 -7.98 -14.29
N GLN A 311 -3.20 -6.80 -13.75
CA GLN A 311 -3.96 -6.12 -12.72
C GLN A 311 -5.03 -5.30 -13.44
N GLY A 312 -5.98 -6.02 -14.05
CA GLY A 312 -7.23 -5.44 -14.49
C GLY A 312 -7.87 -4.73 -13.30
N GLY A 313 -8.21 -3.46 -13.51
CA GLY A 313 -8.85 -2.62 -12.52
C GLY A 313 -10.14 -3.26 -12.03
N GLY A 314 -10.21 -3.53 -10.72
CA GLY A 314 -11.50 -3.54 -10.07
C GLY A 314 -12.05 -2.12 -10.19
N GLU A 315 -13.14 -1.95 -10.94
CA GLU A 315 -13.79 -0.67 -11.14
C GLU A 315 -14.34 -0.17 -9.80
N SER A 316 -13.55 0.64 -9.08
CA SER A 316 -14.12 1.52 -8.05
C SER A 316 -14.96 2.57 -8.78
N TRP A 317 -16.19 2.85 -8.36
CA TRP A 317 -17.02 3.97 -8.89
C TRP A 317 -16.32 5.32 -8.87
N ARG A 318 -15.31 5.48 -8.01
CA ARG A 318 -14.39 6.63 -8.00
C ARG A 318 -13.57 6.78 -9.28
N GLY A 319 -13.70 5.82 -10.19
CA GLY A 319 -13.15 5.87 -11.52
C GLY A 319 -14.00 6.66 -12.52
N ASN A 320 -15.25 6.97 -12.20
CA ASN A 320 -16.13 7.83 -12.98
C ASN A 320 -16.40 9.09 -12.17
N ALA A 321 -15.85 10.22 -12.60
CA ALA A 321 -16.13 11.54 -12.04
C ALA A 321 -17.59 12.01 -12.28
N ASN A 322 -18.49 11.11 -12.69
CA ASN A 322 -19.84 11.42 -13.17
C ASN A 322 -20.94 10.56 -12.52
N VAL A 323 -20.68 9.89 -11.40
CA VAL A 323 -21.71 9.10 -10.68
C VAL A 323 -21.77 9.56 -9.22
N LEU A 324 -22.21 10.80 -9.04
CA LEU A 324 -22.83 11.27 -7.80
C LEU A 324 -24.10 12.04 -8.21
N GLY A 325 -25.17 11.26 -8.39
CA GLY A 325 -26.56 11.69 -8.34
C GLY A 325 -27.27 10.83 -7.30
#